data_AF-A0A3A4TU31-F1
#
_entry.id   AF-A0A3A4TU31-F1
#
_cell.length_a   1.000
_cell.length_b   1.000
_cell.length_c   1.000
_cell.angle_alpha   90.00
_cell.angle_beta   90.00
_cell.angle_gamma   90.00
#
_symmetry.space_group_name_H-M   'P 1'
#
loop_
_entity.id
_entity.type
_entity.pdbx_description
1 polymer ?
#
loop_
_entity_poly.entity_id
_entity_poly.type
_entity_poly.pdbx_seq_one_letter_code
_entity_poly.pdbx_strand_id
1 'polypeptide(L)'
;MTSETIRKATGTTAGGNTAGRRTPAVDEPEDGVDVGRVKSALEALLLVSLEPLSPRRAATVLGLTEAQARTCLRLLKDDFARREGGLDVIEIGGGYRLVSRPEFDEFVARLD
;
A
#
# COMPACT_ATOMS: atom_id res chain seq x y z
N MET A 1 11.36 41.52 -12.85
CA MET A 1 10.87 41.19 -14.21
C MET A 1 10.83 39.67 -14.25
N THR A 2 9.69 38.97 -14.20
CA THR A 2 8.31 39.30 -14.55
C THR A 2 7.34 38.48 -13.67
N SER A 3 6.27 39.15 -13.25
CA SER A 3 5.07 38.60 -12.61
C SER A 3 4.25 37.72 -13.56
N GLU A 4 3.36 36.88 -12.99
CA GLU A 4 1.96 36.55 -13.39
C GLU A 4 1.61 35.14 -12.85
N THR A 5 0.87 34.95 -11.75
CA THR A 5 -0.57 35.15 -11.49
C THR A 5 -1.50 34.30 -12.36
N ILE A 6 -2.00 33.17 -11.83
CA ILE A 6 -3.29 32.57 -12.27
C ILE A 6 -4.17 32.18 -11.07
N ARG A 7 -5.03 33.16 -10.72
CA ARG A 7 -6.46 33.15 -10.33
C ARG A 7 -7.06 31.94 -9.56
N LYS A 8 -7.47 32.27 -8.33
CA LYS A 8 -8.51 31.60 -7.53
C LYS A 8 -9.89 32.08 -8.03
N ALA A 9 -10.83 31.17 -8.28
CA ALA A 9 -12.23 31.50 -8.53
C ALA A 9 -13.08 31.01 -7.35
N THR A 10 -13.70 31.95 -6.65
CA THR A 10 -14.81 31.73 -5.70
C THR A 10 -16.11 32.03 -6.41
N GLY A 11 -17.11 31.15 -6.27
CA GLY A 11 -18.49 31.40 -6.69
C GLY A 11 -19.43 30.63 -5.76
N THR A 12 -20.32 31.36 -5.12
CA THR A 12 -21.24 30.95 -4.06
C THR A 12 -22.68 31.26 -4.52
N THR A 13 -23.64 30.44 -4.06
CA THR A 13 -25.10 30.70 -3.90
C THR A 13 -26.12 30.27 -4.97
N ALA A 14 -26.84 29.20 -4.59
CA ALA A 14 -28.29 28.95 -4.49
C ALA A 14 -29.25 28.96 -5.70
N GLY A 15 -30.10 27.92 -5.71
CA GLY A 15 -31.51 28.01 -6.11
C GLY A 15 -32.07 26.77 -6.81
N GLY A 16 -33.17 26.20 -6.31
CA GLY A 16 -34.14 25.46 -7.14
C GLY A 16 -34.53 24.06 -6.67
N ASN A 17 -35.82 23.88 -6.38
CA ASN A 17 -36.49 22.74 -5.76
C ASN A 17 -37.15 21.81 -6.80
N THR A 18 -37.47 20.58 -6.36
CA THR A 18 -38.60 19.72 -6.78
C THR A 18 -38.40 18.66 -7.88
N ALA A 19 -38.78 17.43 -7.49
CA ALA A 19 -39.28 16.30 -8.27
C ALA A 19 -38.36 15.69 -9.33
N GLY A 20 -37.72 14.60 -8.92
CA GLY A 20 -37.25 13.58 -9.84
C GLY A 20 -36.81 12.36 -9.04
N ARG A 21 -37.74 11.46 -8.73
CA ARG A 21 -37.40 10.07 -8.39
C ARG A 21 -36.64 9.50 -9.59
N ARG A 22 -35.32 9.64 -9.56
CA ARG A 22 -34.37 8.95 -10.42
C ARG A 22 -33.45 8.19 -9.48
N THR A 23 -33.77 6.94 -9.23
CA THR A 23 -32.71 5.94 -9.06
C THR A 23 -32.13 5.67 -10.44
N PRO A 24 -30.86 6.01 -10.65
CA PRO A 24 -29.93 5.15 -11.38
C PRO A 24 -28.60 5.11 -10.61
N ALA A 25 -27.77 4.07 -10.55
CA ALA A 25 -27.70 2.73 -11.09
C ALA A 25 -26.88 1.95 -10.02
N VAL A 26 -27.31 0.79 -9.55
CA VAL A 26 -26.69 -0.51 -9.88
C VAL A 26 -25.19 -0.38 -10.23
N ASP A 27 -24.37 -0.80 -9.28
CA ASP A 27 -22.95 -1.20 -9.37
C ASP A 27 -21.95 -0.21 -9.99
N GLU A 28 -21.37 0.67 -9.16
CA GLU A 28 -20.04 1.23 -9.47
C GLU A 28 -18.96 0.17 -9.14
N PRO A 29 -17.91 0.01 -9.97
CA PRO A 29 -16.86 -0.96 -9.69
C PRO A 29 -16.04 -0.52 -8.46
N GLU A 30 -16.01 -1.35 -7.43
CA GLU A 30 -15.19 -1.23 -6.20
C GLU A 30 -13.68 -1.44 -6.47
N ASP A 31 -13.12 -0.78 -7.49
CA ASP A 31 -11.77 -1.06 -7.99
C ASP A 31 -10.87 0.18 -7.95
N GLY A 32 -10.22 0.40 -6.80
CA GLY A 32 -9.27 1.49 -6.60
C GLY A 32 -8.26 1.23 -5.49
N VAL A 33 -7.65 0.04 -5.44
CA VAL A 33 -6.58 -0.22 -4.47
C VAL A 33 -5.34 0.58 -4.84
N ASP A 34 -4.98 1.56 -4.01
CA ASP A 34 -3.70 2.26 -4.10
C ASP A 34 -2.56 1.30 -3.71
N VAL A 35 -1.99 0.64 -4.72
CA VAL A 35 -0.92 -0.34 -4.56
C VAL A 35 0.31 0.26 -3.87
N GLY A 36 0.61 1.54 -4.11
CA GLY A 36 1.74 2.22 -3.47
C GLY A 36 1.53 2.31 -1.97
N ARG A 37 0.37 2.84 -1.55
CA ARG A 37 0.00 2.95 -0.14
C ARG A 37 -0.10 1.59 0.56
N VAL A 38 -0.66 0.58 -0.11
CA VAL A 38 -0.74 -0.79 0.43
C VAL A 38 0.65 -1.38 0.64
N LYS A 39 1.57 -1.22 -0.32
CA LYS A 39 2.95 -1.69 -0.18
C LYS A 39 3.67 -1.02 0.99
N SER A 40 3.54 0.30 1.16
CA SER A 40 4.12 1.00 2.31
C SER A 40 3.54 0.51 3.64
N ALA A 41 2.24 0.23 3.69
CA ALA A 41 1.62 -0.36 4.88
C ALA A 41 2.15 -1.78 5.15
N LEU A 42 2.29 -2.62 4.12
CA LEU A 42 2.85 -3.97 4.23
C LEU A 42 4.31 -3.95 4.69
N GLU A 43 5.13 -3.02 4.21
CA GLU A 43 6.51 -2.84 4.68
C GLU A 43 6.54 -2.55 6.19
N ALA A 44 5.70 -1.62 6.66
CA ALA A 44 5.58 -1.32 8.09
C ALA A 44 5.10 -2.54 8.90
N LEU A 45 4.12 -3.29 8.38
CA LEU A 45 3.64 -4.51 9.04
C LEU A 45 4.72 -5.59 9.12
N LEU A 46 5.49 -5.80 8.05
CA LEU A 46 6.58 -6.78 8.03
C LEU A 46 7.71 -6.39 8.98
N LEU A 47 8.04 -5.10 9.09
CA LEU A 47 9.07 -4.60 10.01
C LEU A 47 8.76 -4.91 11.48
N VAL A 48 7.48 -4.79 11.89
CA VAL A 48 7.07 -5.01 13.28
C VAL A 48 6.63 -6.45 13.58
N SER A 49 6.52 -7.30 12.55
CA SER A 49 6.04 -8.67 12.71
C SER A 49 7.17 -9.61 13.18
N LEU A 50 6.99 -10.21 14.35
CA LEU A 50 7.93 -11.21 14.90
C LEU A 50 7.85 -12.57 14.17
N GLU A 51 6.68 -12.90 13.63
CA GLU A 51 6.40 -14.13 12.87
C GLU A 51 6.15 -13.82 11.39
N PRO A 52 6.31 -14.79 10.47
CA PRO A 52 5.99 -14.58 9.06
C PRO A 52 4.54 -14.10 8.88
N LEU A 53 4.37 -12.97 8.18
CA LEU A 53 3.07 -12.38 7.91
C LEU A 53 2.38 -13.11 6.76
N SER A 54 1.28 -13.80 7.05
CA SER A 54 0.49 -14.46 6.00
C SER A 54 -0.33 -13.44 5.19
N PRO A 55 -0.56 -13.71 3.89
CA PRO A 55 -1.43 -12.87 3.05
C PRO A 55 -2.84 -12.71 3.62
N ARG A 56 -3.38 -13.75 4.25
CA ARG A 56 -4.70 -13.70 4.92
C ARG A 56 -4.73 -12.72 6.09
N ARG A 57 -3.69 -12.71 6.93
CA ARG A 57 -3.58 -11.77 8.05
C ARG A 57 -3.39 -10.33 7.55
N ALA A 58 -2.53 -10.14 6.56
CA ALA A 58 -2.33 -8.84 5.92
C ALA A 58 -3.63 -8.28 5.31
N ALA A 59 -4.38 -9.13 4.60
CA ALA A 59 -5.68 -8.79 4.03
C ALA A 59 -6.69 -8.35 5.09
N THR A 60 -6.75 -9.08 6.22
CA THR A 60 -7.63 -8.74 7.35
C THR A 60 -7.29 -7.38 7.94
N VAL A 61 -5.99 -7.08 8.14
CA VAL A 61 -5.54 -5.82 8.74
C VAL A 61 -5.77 -4.62 7.80
N LEU A 62 -5.59 -4.82 6.50
CA LEU A 62 -5.65 -3.74 5.51
C LEU A 62 -7.03 -3.59 4.84
N GLY A 63 -8.01 -4.42 5.19
CA GLY A 63 -9.33 -4.42 4.57
C GLY A 63 -9.30 -4.80 3.09
N LEU A 64 -8.43 -5.74 2.72
CA LEU A 64 -8.25 -6.21 1.34
C LEU A 64 -8.76 -7.64 1.20
N THR A 65 -8.88 -8.10 -0.06
CA THR A 65 -8.94 -9.54 -0.34
C THR A 65 -7.57 -10.20 -0.14
N GLU A 66 -7.55 -11.51 0.16
CA GLU A 66 -6.29 -12.25 0.26
C GLU A 66 -5.48 -12.20 -1.04
N ALA A 67 -6.15 -12.24 -2.20
CA ALA A 67 -5.51 -12.16 -3.50
C ALA A 67 -4.81 -10.80 -3.74
N GLN A 68 -5.45 -9.68 -3.36
CA GLN A 68 -4.85 -8.35 -3.42
C GLN A 68 -3.64 -8.24 -2.48
N ALA A 69 -3.77 -8.70 -1.23
CA ALA A 69 -2.67 -8.67 -0.27
C ALA A 69 -1.47 -9.51 -0.74
N ARG A 70 -1.73 -10.73 -1.24
CA ARG A 70 -0.70 -11.61 -1.83
C ARG A 70 0.01 -10.95 -3.01
N THR A 71 -0.76 -10.32 -3.89
CA THR A 71 -0.21 -9.61 -5.05
C THR A 71 0.69 -8.46 -4.60
N CYS A 72 0.24 -7.65 -3.64
CA CYS A 72 1.03 -6.53 -3.12
C CYS A 72 2.28 -6.98 -2.37
N LEU A 73 2.21 -8.07 -1.60
CA LEU A 73 3.37 -8.68 -0.93
C LEU A 73 4.42 -9.15 -1.95
N ARG A 74 3.99 -9.80 -3.04
CA ARG A 74 4.89 -10.23 -4.11
C ARG A 74 5.54 -9.04 -4.82
N LEU A 75 4.77 -7.99 -5.12
CA LEU A 75 5.30 -6.76 -5.71
C LEU A 75 6.29 -6.04 -4.77
N LEU A 76 5.99 -6.00 -3.47
CA LEU A 76 6.88 -5.43 -2.46
C LEU A 76 8.20 -6.21 -2.39
N LYS A 77 8.13 -7.54 -2.40
CA LYS A 77 9.32 -8.40 -2.50
C LYS A 77 10.15 -8.08 -3.73
N ASP A 78 9.50 -7.95 -4.89
CA ASP A 78 10.20 -7.60 -6.14
C ASP A 78 10.86 -6.19 -6.06
N ASP A 79 10.24 -5.23 -5.38
CA ASP A 79 10.84 -3.90 -5.13
C ASP A 79 12.07 -3.99 -4.22
N PHE A 80 11.99 -4.79 -3.16
CA PHE A 80 13.10 -5.04 -2.24
C PHE A 80 14.27 -5.77 -2.91
N ALA A 81 14.01 -6.65 -3.87
CA ALA A 81 15.05 -7.31 -4.65
C ALA A 81 15.77 -6.33 -5.61
N ARG A 82 15.04 -5.36 -6.19
CA ARG A 82 15.60 -4.37 -7.12
C ARG A 82 16.31 -3.20 -6.45
N ARG A 83 15.91 -2.83 -5.24
CA ARG A 83 16.51 -1.68 -4.55
C ARG A 83 17.93 -1.99 -4.10
N GLU A 84 18.78 -0.98 -4.10
CA GLU A 84 20.07 -1.04 -3.40
C GLU A 84 19.81 -0.83 -1.90
N GLY A 85 20.23 -1.79 -1.06
CA GLY A 85 20.04 -1.70 0.40
C GLY A 85 20.30 -3.03 1.11
N GLY A 86 20.34 -2.99 2.45
CA GLY A 86 20.70 -4.14 3.29
C GLY A 86 19.54 -5.02 3.74
N LEU A 87 18.33 -4.84 3.21
CA LEU A 87 17.15 -5.61 3.59
C LEU A 87 16.55 -6.32 2.37
N ASP A 88 15.85 -7.43 2.63
CA ASP A 88 15.08 -8.20 1.66
C ASP A 88 13.76 -8.69 2.25
N VAL A 89 12.80 -9.03 1.40
CA VAL A 89 11.54 -9.66 1.81
C VAL A 89 11.49 -11.08 1.26
N ILE A 90 11.44 -12.06 2.16
CA ILE A 90 11.43 -13.48 1.80
C ILE A 90 10.09 -14.13 2.12
N GLU A 91 9.76 -15.21 1.40
CA GLU A 91 8.58 -16.03 1.66
C GLU A 91 9.00 -17.35 2.33
N ILE A 92 8.47 -17.62 3.52
CA ILE A 92 8.74 -18.83 4.31
C ILE A 92 7.42 -19.35 4.86
N GLY A 93 7.13 -20.64 4.63
CA GLY A 93 5.94 -21.30 5.18
C GLY A 93 4.62 -20.67 4.73
N GLY A 94 4.59 -20.03 3.55
CA GLY A 94 3.44 -19.31 3.02
C GLY A 94 3.18 -17.93 3.66
N GLY A 95 4.09 -17.45 4.51
CA GLY A 95 4.13 -16.08 5.04
C GLY A 95 5.36 -15.31 4.54
N TYR A 96 5.36 -14.00 4.76
CA TYR A 96 6.40 -13.09 4.33
C TYR A 96 7.13 -12.52 5.53
N ARG A 97 8.44 -12.29 5.42
CA ARG A 97 9.25 -11.67 6.47
C ARG A 97 10.24 -10.69 5.87
N LEU A 98 10.44 -9.57 6.57
CA LEU A 98 11.54 -8.64 6.30
C LEU A 98 12.80 -9.13 7.02
N VAL A 99 13.90 -9.27 6.28
CA VAL A 99 15.18 -9.78 6.78
C VAL A 99 16.34 -8.87 6.36
N SER A 100 17.47 -8.97 7.06
CA SER A 100 18.74 -8.46 6.53
C SER A 100 19.19 -9.31 5.34
N ARG A 101 19.90 -8.69 4.41
CA ARG A 101 20.54 -9.41 3.31
C ARG A 101 21.79 -10.15 3.78
N PRO A 102 22.06 -11.38 3.28
CA PRO A 102 23.19 -12.19 3.72
C PRO A 102 24.56 -11.52 3.56
N GLU A 103 24.70 -10.62 2.59
CA GLU A 103 25.92 -9.84 2.36
C GLU A 103 26.31 -8.97 3.57
N PHE A 104 25.40 -8.74 4.53
CA PHE A 104 25.65 -7.98 5.75
C PHE A 104 25.67 -8.84 7.02
N ASP A 105 25.62 -10.17 6.91
CA ASP A 105 25.59 -11.08 8.06
C ASP A 105 26.80 -10.88 9.01
N GLU A 106 27.97 -10.51 8.46
CA GLU A 106 29.17 -10.23 9.27
C GLU A 106 28.99 -9.04 10.24
N PHE A 107 28.20 -8.04 9.85
CA PHE A 107 27.92 -6.88 10.68
C PHE A 107 26.80 -7.17 11.67
N VAL A 108 25.76 -7.88 11.21
CA VAL A 108 24.63 -8.29 12.05
C VAL A 108 25.11 -9.17 13.21
N ALA A 109 26.01 -10.11 12.94
CA ALA A 109 26.58 -11.01 13.96
C ALA A 109 27.42 -10.31 15.04
N ARG A 110 27.76 -9.02 14.85
CA ARG A 110 28.52 -8.20 15.81
C ARG A 110 27.63 -7.29 16.67
N LEU A 111 26.32 -7.27 16.42
CA LEU A 111 25.39 -6.39 17.12
C LEU A 111 25.04 -6.91 18.53
N ASP A 112 25.46 -8.14 18.85
CA ASP A 112 25.37 -8.78 20.17
C ASP A 112 26.75 -8.98 20.81
#